data_AF-A0A0R3SC61-F1
#
_entry.id   AF-A0A0R3SC61-F1
#
_cell.length_a   1.000
_cell.length_b   1.000
_cell.length_c   1.000
_cell.angle_alpha   90.00
_cell.angle_beta   90.00
_cell.angle_gamma   90.00
#
_symmetry.space_group_name_H-M   'P 1'
#
loop_
_entity.id
_entity.type
_entity.pdbx_description
1 polymer ?
#
loop_
_entity_poly.entity_id
_entity_poly.type
_entity_poly.pdbx_seq_one_letter_code
_entity_poly.pdbx_strand_id
1 'polypeptide(L)'
;MKCIYALLILALVSLVSASTFLLTVKNDSASGKPYVEYEGEKHFLTNETSGKETPFLKGDCLIKIDLSLNMDSHVRGGSIICKDTYDKTGVLDWGAFVKEQMAAFNGTSTTEVPSETTK
;
A
#
# COMPACT_ATOMS: atom_id res chain seq x y z
N MET A 1 33.42 10.29 -4.07
CA MET A 1 32.87 10.03 -2.71
C MET A 1 31.66 10.89 -2.36
N LYS A 2 31.60 12.19 -2.71
CA LYS A 2 30.43 13.06 -2.44
C LYS A 2 29.10 12.59 -3.08
N CYS A 3 29.13 11.95 -4.25
CA CYS A 3 27.91 11.49 -4.94
C CYS A 3 27.23 10.30 -4.26
N ILE A 4 27.99 9.45 -3.55
CA ILE A 4 27.44 8.30 -2.80
C ILE A 4 26.66 8.81 -1.59
N TYR A 5 27.18 9.83 -0.89
CA TYR A 5 26.44 10.49 0.19
C TYR A 5 25.17 11.18 -0.31
N ALA A 6 25.19 11.81 -1.49
CA ALA A 6 23.99 12.43 -2.05
C ALA A 6 22.90 11.39 -2.38
N LEU A 7 23.27 10.23 -2.94
CA LEU A 7 22.33 9.13 -3.19
C LEU A 7 21.85 8.46 -1.90
N LEU A 8 22.72 8.32 -0.89
CA LEU A 8 22.34 7.80 0.43
C LEU A 8 21.39 8.76 1.16
N ILE A 9 21.61 10.06 1.06
CA ILE A 9 20.72 11.09 1.61
C ILE A 9 19.39 11.09 0.85
N LEU A 10 19.38 10.93 -0.48
CA LEU A 10 18.14 10.79 -1.25
C LEU A 10 17.33 9.56 -0.82
N ALA A 11 18.01 8.43 -0.58
CA ALA A 11 17.41 7.19 -0.09
C ALA A 11 17.00 7.25 1.40
N LEU A 12 17.66 8.09 2.21
CA LEU A 12 17.31 8.34 3.61
C LEU A 12 16.17 9.34 3.75
N VAL A 13 16.06 10.34 2.88
CA VAL A 13 14.95 11.31 2.87
C VAL A 13 13.66 10.65 2.37
N SER A 14 13.73 9.72 1.42
CA SER A 14 12.58 8.88 1.04
C SER A 14 12.19 7.85 2.13
N LEU A 15 13.07 7.57 3.09
CA LEU A 15 12.81 6.67 4.22
C LEU A 15 12.08 7.35 5.39
N VAL A 16 12.00 8.69 5.41
CA VAL A 16 11.48 9.47 6.55
C VAL A 16 10.04 9.98 6.30
N SER A 17 9.50 9.84 5.09
CA SER A 17 8.18 10.38 4.75
C SER A 17 7.01 9.40 4.88
N ALA A 18 7.28 8.10 5.01
CA ALA A 18 6.25 7.09 5.22
C ALA A 18 6.29 6.62 6.68
N SER A 19 5.19 6.81 7.41
CA SER A 19 5.04 6.19 8.72
C SER A 19 4.54 4.76 8.54
N THR A 20 5.16 3.80 9.21
CA THR A 20 4.69 2.41 9.24
C THR A 20 3.96 2.14 10.54
N PHE A 21 2.97 1.25 10.48
CA PHE A 21 2.17 0.88 11.64
C PHE A 21 1.80 -0.60 11.59
N LEU A 22 1.38 -1.13 12.73
CA LEU A 22 0.91 -2.50 12.87
C LEU A 22 -0.55 -2.50 13.33
N LEU A 23 -1.36 -3.33 12.69
CA LEU A 23 -2.76 -3.55 13.04
C LEU A 23 -2.95 -4.98 13.53
N THR A 24 -3.65 -5.15 14.64
CA THR A 24 -4.00 -6.47 15.15
C THR A 24 -5.14 -7.08 14.34
N VAL A 25 -4.99 -8.35 13.96
CA VAL A 25 -6.04 -9.12 13.31
C VAL A 25 -7.12 -9.47 14.33
N LYS A 26 -8.36 -9.10 14.01
CA LYS A 26 -9.57 -9.42 14.77
C LYS A 26 -10.43 -10.37 13.96
N ASN A 27 -11.36 -11.06 14.61
CA ASN A 27 -12.38 -11.86 13.95
C ASN A 27 -13.74 -11.18 14.06
N ASP A 28 -14.44 -11.07 12.93
CA ASP A 28 -15.77 -10.48 12.90
C ASP A 28 -16.79 -11.46 13.51
N SER A 29 -17.50 -11.05 14.55
CA SER A 29 -18.41 -11.94 15.29
C SER A 29 -19.60 -12.41 14.46
N ALA A 30 -20.00 -11.67 13.42
CA ALA A 30 -21.15 -12.02 12.59
C ALA A 30 -20.76 -12.99 11.45
N SER A 31 -19.64 -12.74 10.78
CA SER A 31 -19.20 -13.50 9.61
C SER A 31 -18.10 -14.54 9.90
N GLY A 32 -17.46 -14.47 11.08
CA GLY A 32 -16.29 -15.27 11.42
C GLY A 32 -15.03 -14.89 10.63
N LYS A 33 -15.09 -13.88 9.75
CA LYS A 33 -13.98 -13.53 8.87
C LYS A 33 -12.94 -12.68 9.61
N PRO A 34 -11.64 -12.97 9.41
CA PRO A 34 -10.58 -12.15 9.97
C PRO A 34 -10.49 -10.81 9.24
N TYR A 35 -10.22 -9.75 9.99
CA TYR A 35 -10.09 -8.39 9.50
C TYR A 35 -9.08 -7.60 10.35
N VAL A 36 -8.64 -6.47 9.82
CA VAL A 36 -7.97 -5.42 10.59
C VAL A 36 -8.84 -4.17 10.64
N GLU A 37 -8.75 -3.42 11.72
CA GLU A 37 -9.48 -2.17 11.90
C GLU A 37 -8.52 -1.00 11.78
N TYR A 38 -8.82 -0.09 10.86
CA TYR A 38 -8.06 1.14 10.69
C TYR A 38 -9.03 2.32 10.78
N GLU A 39 -8.82 3.22 11.74
CA GLU A 39 -9.68 4.40 11.96
C GLU A 39 -11.19 4.10 12.02
N GLY A 40 -11.57 2.95 12.61
CA GLY A 40 -12.96 2.53 12.78
C GLY A 40 -13.57 1.81 11.56
N GLU A 41 -12.83 1.66 10.47
CA GLU A 41 -13.24 0.88 9.30
C GLU A 41 -12.64 -0.53 9.33
N LYS A 42 -13.45 -1.54 8.95
CA LYS A 42 -13.02 -2.93 8.87
C LYS A 42 -12.47 -3.24 7.48
N HIS A 43 -11.26 -3.77 7.42
CA HIS A 43 -10.65 -4.28 6.20
C HIS A 43 -10.44 -5.78 6.33
N PHE A 44 -11.23 -6.56 5.61
CA PHE A 44 -11.17 -8.02 5.68
C PHE A 44 -9.91 -8.56 5.02
N LEU A 45 -9.32 -9.58 5.66
CA LEU A 45 -8.19 -10.29 5.08
C LEU A 45 -8.66 -11.17 3.91
N THR A 46 -7.80 -11.32 2.91
CA THR A 46 -8.09 -12.02 1.68
C THR A 46 -6.90 -12.86 1.19
N ASN A 47 -7.22 -13.89 0.42
CA ASN A 47 -6.23 -14.71 -0.29
C ASN A 47 -6.05 -14.27 -1.74
N GLU A 48 -6.92 -13.39 -2.24
CA GLU A 48 -6.86 -12.86 -3.59
C GLU A 48 -5.60 -12.01 -3.76
N THR A 49 -4.79 -12.33 -4.77
CA THR A 49 -3.54 -11.59 -5.05
C THR A 49 -3.78 -10.09 -5.22
N SER A 50 -4.88 -9.72 -5.88
CA SER A 50 -5.30 -8.34 -6.09
C SER A 50 -5.82 -7.65 -4.83
N GLY A 51 -6.06 -8.34 -3.73
CA GLY A 51 -6.61 -7.74 -2.51
C GLY A 51 -5.63 -7.70 -1.33
N LYS A 52 -4.40 -8.21 -1.51
CA LYS A 52 -3.41 -8.33 -0.42
C LYS A 52 -2.81 -7.01 0.03
N GLU A 53 -2.76 -5.99 -0.82
CA GLU A 53 -2.38 -4.64 -0.44
C GLU A 53 -3.25 -3.66 -1.22
N THR A 54 -4.27 -3.09 -0.58
CA THR A 54 -5.14 -2.10 -1.24
C THR A 54 -4.75 -0.70 -0.80
N PRO A 55 -4.15 0.12 -1.67
CA PRO A 55 -3.96 1.53 -1.39
C PRO A 55 -5.31 2.24 -1.35
N PHE A 56 -5.49 3.15 -0.40
CA PHE A 56 -6.65 4.04 -0.35
C PHE A 56 -6.26 5.42 0.16
N LEU A 57 -7.09 6.42 -0.13
CA LEU A 57 -6.90 7.78 0.34
C LEU A 57 -7.80 8.04 1.54
N LYS A 58 -7.23 8.69 2.57
CA LYS A 58 -7.98 9.31 3.66
C LYS A 58 -7.46 10.73 3.82
N GLY A 59 -8.30 11.70 3.44
CA GLY A 59 -7.86 13.10 3.32
C GLY A 59 -6.68 13.22 2.34
N ASP A 60 -5.62 13.90 2.78
CA ASP A 60 -4.39 14.10 2.02
C ASP A 60 -3.35 12.99 2.23
N CYS A 61 -3.74 11.84 2.77
CA CYS A 61 -2.85 10.73 3.04
C CYS A 61 -3.18 9.51 2.18
N LEU A 62 -2.15 8.90 1.63
CA LEU A 62 -2.17 7.61 0.98
C LEU A 62 -1.80 6.54 2.00
N ILE A 63 -2.70 5.58 2.19
CA ILE A 63 -2.55 4.48 3.14
C ILE A 63 -2.47 3.17 2.35
N LYS A 64 -1.61 2.26 2.79
CA LYS A 64 -1.56 0.87 2.33
C LYS A 64 -1.61 -0.04 3.55
N ILE A 65 -2.38 -1.11 3.47
CA ILE A 65 -2.49 -2.12 4.53
C ILE A 65 -2.31 -3.49 3.88
N ASP A 66 -1.49 -4.34 4.49
CA ASP A 66 -1.40 -5.75 4.14
C ASP A 66 -2.65 -6.49 4.63
N LEU A 67 -3.42 -7.02 3.70
CA LEU A 67 -4.65 -7.78 3.95
C LEU A 67 -4.46 -9.26 3.65
N SER A 68 -3.22 -9.76 3.56
CA SER A 68 -2.95 -11.17 3.27
C SER A 68 -3.51 -12.08 4.36
N LEU A 69 -4.38 -13.03 3.98
CA LEU A 69 -4.97 -13.97 4.94
C LEU A 69 -3.98 -15.08 5.35
N ASN A 70 -3.21 -15.64 4.42
CA ASN A 70 -2.34 -16.80 4.63
C ASN A 70 -1.02 -16.53 5.40
N MET A 71 -0.94 -15.46 6.20
CA MET A 71 0.23 -15.20 7.04
C MET A 71 -0.01 -15.73 8.45
N ASP A 72 0.96 -16.50 8.97
CA ASP A 72 1.01 -17.00 10.35
C ASP A 72 1.42 -15.88 11.32
N SER A 73 0.69 -14.77 11.27
CA SER A 73 0.90 -13.58 12.08
C SER A 73 -0.45 -13.03 12.52
N HIS A 74 -0.55 -12.64 13.79
CA HIS A 74 -1.73 -11.96 14.35
C HIS A 74 -1.73 -10.45 14.09
N VAL A 75 -0.76 -9.94 13.33
CA VAL A 75 -0.67 -8.53 12.97
C VAL A 75 -0.48 -8.36 11.47
N ARG A 76 -0.90 -7.20 10.96
CA ARG A 76 -0.66 -6.76 9.59
C ARG A 76 0.07 -5.43 9.58
N GLY A 77 0.99 -5.29 8.64
CA GLY A 77 1.70 -4.04 8.40
C GLY A 77 0.84 -3.07 7.61
N GLY A 78 1.00 -1.79 7.91
CA GLY A 78 0.51 -0.72 7.07
C GLY A 78 1.54 0.38 6.93
N SER A 79 1.36 1.19 5.90
CA SER A 79 2.16 2.39 5.66
C SER A 79 1.24 3.56 5.31
N ILE A 80 1.64 4.75 5.74
CA ILE A 80 0.95 5.99 5.44
C ILE A 80 1.97 7.03 4.97
N ILE A 81 1.64 7.73 3.90
CA ILE A 81 2.36 8.91 3.45
C ILE A 81 1.34 10.02 3.21
N CYS A 82 1.58 11.19 3.80
CA CYS A 82 0.69 12.34 3.66
C CYS A 82 1.30 13.38 2.74
N LYS A 83 0.45 14.12 2.03
CA LYS A 83 0.85 15.13 1.06
C LYS A 83 1.81 16.15 1.66
N ASP A 84 1.53 16.65 2.85
CA ASP A 84 2.38 17.63 3.54
C ASP A 84 3.83 17.13 3.77
N THR A 85 3.95 15.83 3.97
CA THR A 85 5.20 15.12 4.22
C THR A 85 5.89 14.76 2.90
N TYR A 86 5.09 14.43 1.89
CA TYR A 86 5.55 14.19 0.53
C TYR A 86 6.08 15.47 -0.14
N ASP A 87 5.37 16.59 0.00
CA ASP A 87 5.71 17.88 -0.61
C ASP A 87 7.08 18.39 -0.13
N LYS A 88 7.48 18.05 1.11
CA LYS A 88 8.81 18.37 1.67
C LYS A 88 9.96 17.68 0.92
N THR A 89 9.69 16.63 0.17
CA THR A 89 10.72 15.96 -0.66
C THR A 89 11.08 16.81 -1.89
N GLY A 90 10.17 17.65 -2.37
CA GLY A 90 10.39 18.53 -3.52
C GLY A 90 10.63 17.83 -4.86
N VAL A 91 10.38 16.52 -4.96
CA VAL A 91 10.80 15.70 -6.11
C VAL A 91 9.69 15.52 -7.16
N LEU A 92 8.42 15.44 -6.74
CA LEU A 92 7.34 14.92 -7.59
C LEU A 92 5.97 15.55 -7.24
N ASP A 93 5.04 15.51 -8.21
CA ASP A 93 3.65 15.92 -8.03
C ASP A 93 2.86 14.86 -7.23
N TRP A 94 2.24 15.27 -6.12
CA TRP A 94 1.45 14.39 -5.25
C TRP A 94 0.34 13.66 -6.02
N GLY A 95 -0.37 14.36 -6.91
CA GLY A 95 -1.47 13.77 -7.67
C GLY A 95 -1.00 12.67 -8.62
N ALA A 96 0.11 12.90 -9.33
CA ALA A 96 0.75 11.91 -10.19
C ALA A 96 1.22 10.68 -9.39
N PHE A 97 1.85 10.90 -8.24
CA PHE A 97 2.29 9.82 -7.35
C PHE A 97 1.12 8.96 -6.87
N VAL A 98 0.07 9.58 -6.32
CA VAL A 98 -1.12 8.87 -5.87
C VAL A 98 -1.74 8.07 -7.02
N LYS A 99 -1.87 8.68 -8.20
CA LYS A 99 -2.42 8.02 -9.38
C LYS A 99 -1.60 6.80 -9.77
N GLU A 100 -0.27 6.89 -9.75
CA GLU A 100 0.62 5.76 -10.02
C GLU A 100 0.43 4.63 -8.99
N GLN A 101 0.38 4.97 -7.70
CA GLN A 101 0.18 3.98 -6.64
C GLN A 101 -1.18 3.27 -6.75
N MET A 102 -2.23 3.99 -7.13
CA MET A 102 -3.57 3.43 -7.35
C MET A 102 -3.67 2.63 -8.66
N ALA A 103 -2.99 3.09 -9.72
CA ALA A 103 -2.99 2.43 -11.03
C ALA A 103 -2.19 1.12 -11.00
N ALA A 104 -1.06 1.07 -10.29
CA ALA A 104 -0.30 -0.16 -10.09
C ALA A 104 -1.16 -1.26 -9.44
N PHE A 105 -2.09 -0.87 -8.56
CA PHE A 105 -3.05 -1.79 -7.96
C PHE A 105 -4.14 -2.22 -8.96
N ASN A 106 -4.85 -1.27 -9.58
CA ASN A 106 -5.93 -1.59 -10.53
C ASN A 106 -5.45 -2.30 -11.81
N GLY A 107 -4.21 -2.05 -12.23
CA GLY A 107 -3.60 -2.63 -13.44
C GLY A 107 -3.19 -4.10 -13.32
N THR A 108 -3.15 -4.67 -12.11
CA THR A 108 -2.92 -6.12 -11.94
C THR A 108 -4.14 -6.99 -12.26
N SER A 109 -5.26 -6.37 -12.67
CA SER A 109 -6.46 -7.08 -13.12
C SER A 109 -6.63 -7.17 -14.65
N THR A 110 -5.61 -6.83 -15.45
CA THR A 110 -5.67 -6.96 -16.91
C THR A 110 -4.30 -7.30 -17.50
N THR A 111 -3.89 -8.56 -17.35
CA THR A 111 -3.06 -9.19 -18.39
C THR A 111 -3.99 -10.11 -19.18
N GLU A 112 -4.73 -9.52 -20.11
CA GLU A 112 -5.25 -10.30 -21.24
C GLU A 112 -4.03 -10.83 -21.98
N VAL A 113 -3.77 -12.13 -21.83
CA VAL A 113 -2.90 -12.86 -22.75
C VAL A 113 -3.63 -12.87 -24.09
N PRO A 114 -3.08 -12.29 -25.16
CA PRO A 114 -3.66 -12.46 -26.48
C PRO A 114 -3.58 -13.95 -26.82
N SER A 115 -4.74 -14.54 -27.08
CA SER A 115 -4.87 -15.89 -27.62
C SER A 115 -4.17 -15.92 -28.99
N GLU A 116 -2.94 -16.43 -29.01
CA GLU A 116 -2.26 -16.72 -30.27
C GLU A 116 -3.03 -17.85 -30.96
N THR A 117 -3.63 -17.50 -32.09
CA THR A 117 -4.44 -18.38 -32.93
C THR A 117 -3.51 -19.36 -33.61
N THR A 118 -3.53 -20.64 -33.20
CA THR A 118 -2.95 -21.71 -33.99
C THR A 118 -3.84 -21.96 -35.22
N LYS A 119 -3.26 -21.79 -36.40
CA LYS A 119 -3.76 -22.38 -37.65
C LYS A 119 -2.62 -23.08 -38.35
#